data_AF-A0A9D5CQK9-F1
#
_entry.id   AF-A0A9D5CQK9-F1
#
_cell.length_a   1.000
_cell.length_b   1.000
_cell.length_c   1.000
_cell.angle_alpha   90.00
_cell.angle_beta   90.00
_cell.angle_gamma   90.00
#
_symmetry.space_group_name_H-M   'P 1'
#
loop_
_entity.id
_entity.type
_entity.pdbx_description
1 polymer ?
#
loop_
_entity_poly.entity_id
_entity_poly.type
_entity_poly.pdbx_seq_one_letter_code
_entity_poly.pdbx_strand_id
1 'polypeptide(L)'
;MNDASLRQTLFSIVLLFSDAAAVAADPALLQDLCVADLNSTLRVNGFACKPAAAVSETDFSFAGLATGGDTNTTVGSKASAATVEKIPGLNTLGISMARVDYAPGGLVHFQKNAGVTPAAALAAFNSQLPGTQSLAFTLFTASPPVPDAVLEKAFQIGPRELEKIKDRLTSK
;
A
#
# COMPACT_ATOMS: atom_id res chain seq x y z
N MET A 1 -27.46 32.81 32.05
CA MET A 1 -26.45 32.70 30.97
C MET A 1 -27.04 33.35 29.73
N ASN A 2 -26.39 34.39 29.20
CA ASN A 2 -26.90 35.14 28.05
C ASN A 2 -26.50 34.44 26.74
N ASP A 3 -27.34 34.54 25.71
CA ASP A 3 -27.18 33.90 24.40
C ASP A 3 -25.79 34.15 23.76
N ALA A 4 -25.25 35.35 23.97
CA ALA A 4 -23.89 35.72 23.55
C ALA A 4 -22.77 34.89 24.24
N SER A 5 -22.94 34.56 25.52
CA SER A 5 -21.98 33.76 26.30
C SER A 5 -22.04 32.28 25.91
N LEU A 6 -23.23 31.77 25.57
CA LEU A 6 -23.40 30.41 25.02
C LEU A 6 -22.76 30.29 23.63
N ARG A 7 -22.99 31.27 22.74
CA ARG A 7 -22.35 31.32 21.42
C ARG A 7 -20.82 31.39 21.49
N GLN A 8 -20.27 32.21 22.38
CA GLN A 8 -18.82 32.37 22.51
C GLN A 8 -18.15 31.14 23.13
N THR A 9 -18.84 30.46 24.06
CA THR A 9 -18.38 29.18 24.60
C THR A 9 -18.43 28.06 23.54
N LEU A 10 -19.50 28.00 22.73
CA LEU A 10 -19.61 27.06 21.61
C LEU A 10 -18.54 27.28 20.54
N PHE A 11 -18.26 28.53 20.16
CA PHE A 11 -17.20 28.87 19.20
C PHE A 11 -15.80 28.47 19.70
N SER A 12 -15.56 28.62 21.01
CA SER A 12 -14.28 28.23 21.63
C SER A 12 -14.09 26.72 21.71
N ILE A 13 -15.18 25.95 21.89
CA ILE A 13 -15.16 24.47 21.88
C ILE A 13 -14.90 23.93 20.46
N VAL A 14 -15.44 24.57 19.42
CA VAL A 14 -15.24 24.17 18.02
C VAL A 14 -13.78 24.37 17.55
N LEU A 15 -13.07 25.37 18.07
CA LEU A 15 -11.66 25.62 17.73
C LEU A 15 -10.66 24.67 18.41
N LEU A 16 -11.09 23.88 19.41
CA LEU A 16 -10.22 22.92 20.11
C LEU A 16 -10.11 21.56 19.41
N PHE A 17 -10.91 21.29 18.37
CA PHE A 17 -10.70 20.16 17.47
C PHE A 17 -9.66 20.52 16.41
N SER A 18 -8.42 20.74 16.88
CA SER A 18 -7.26 20.64 16.00
C SER A 18 -7.03 19.15 15.78
N ASP A 19 -7.54 18.59 14.68
CA ASP A 19 -7.18 17.23 14.29
C ASP A 19 -5.67 17.19 14.05
N ALA A 20 -4.93 16.71 15.05
CA ALA A 20 -3.56 16.28 14.85
C ALA A 20 -3.63 15.11 13.87
N ALA A 21 -3.34 15.35 12.59
CA ALA A 21 -3.15 14.29 11.63
C ALA A 21 -2.05 13.38 12.18
N ALA A 22 -2.44 12.21 12.70
CA ALA A 22 -1.49 11.19 13.11
C ALA A 22 -0.79 10.70 11.84
N VAL A 23 0.42 11.20 11.59
CA VAL A 23 1.29 10.65 10.55
C VAL A 23 1.88 9.37 11.11
N ALA A 24 1.33 8.23 10.69
CA ALA A 24 1.97 6.94 10.91
C ALA A 24 3.13 6.82 9.93
N ALA A 25 4.36 6.82 10.44
CA ALA A 25 5.58 6.55 9.71
C ALA A 25 6.35 5.43 10.42
N ASP A 26 7.30 4.81 9.72
CA ASP A 26 8.15 3.79 10.32
C ASP A 26 8.98 4.38 11.48
N PRO A 27 9.16 3.64 12.59
CA PRO A 27 9.99 4.08 13.71
C PRO A 27 11.44 4.38 13.28
N ALA A 28 12.05 5.38 13.90
CA ALA A 28 13.45 5.74 13.64
C ALA A 28 14.43 4.64 14.11
N LEU A 29 15.62 4.67 13.49
CA LEU A 29 16.74 3.77 13.78
C LEU A 29 17.30 3.99 15.19
N LEU A 30 17.54 2.90 15.92
CA LEU A 30 18.24 2.92 17.22
C LEU A 30 19.72 2.52 17.10
N GLN A 31 20.12 1.97 15.95
CA GLN A 31 21.46 1.49 15.64
C GLN A 31 21.71 1.62 14.13
N ASP A 32 22.97 1.54 13.71
CA ASP A 32 23.36 1.66 12.29
C ASP A 32 22.68 0.61 11.39
N LEU A 33 22.52 -0.62 11.89
CA LEU A 33 21.97 -1.72 11.10
C LEU A 33 21.16 -2.72 11.94
N CYS A 34 20.00 -3.12 11.42
CA CYS A 34 19.19 -4.24 11.92
C CYS A 34 18.60 -5.00 10.73
N VAL A 35 19.39 -5.88 10.10
CA VAL A 35 18.89 -6.72 8.98
C VAL A 35 17.75 -7.61 9.47
N ALA A 36 16.62 -7.63 8.75
CA ALA A 36 15.48 -8.49 9.10
C ALA A 36 15.86 -9.99 9.10
N ASP A 37 15.53 -10.67 10.19
CA ASP A 37 15.47 -12.12 10.24
C ASP A 37 14.08 -12.58 9.82
N LEU A 38 13.93 -12.87 8.52
CA LEU A 38 12.67 -13.35 7.94
C LEU A 38 12.29 -14.77 8.39
N ASN A 39 13.18 -15.49 9.07
CA ASN A 39 12.94 -16.84 9.59
C ASN A 39 12.69 -16.86 11.11
N SER A 40 12.71 -15.69 11.76
CA SER A 40 12.47 -15.60 13.20
C SER A 40 11.05 -16.04 13.56
N THR A 41 10.91 -16.76 14.67
CA THR A 41 9.59 -17.09 15.25
C THR A 41 9.04 -15.97 16.12
N LEU A 42 9.84 -14.95 16.42
CA LEU A 42 9.43 -13.81 17.23
C LEU A 42 8.55 -12.86 16.42
N ARG A 43 7.41 -12.48 16.99
CA ARG A 43 6.50 -11.49 16.40
C ARG A 43 6.68 -10.16 17.10
N VAL A 44 7.17 -9.17 16.35
CA VAL A 44 7.37 -7.78 16.78
C VAL A 44 6.79 -6.85 15.71
N ASN A 45 6.68 -5.55 16.01
CA ASN A 45 6.41 -4.58 14.95
C ASN A 45 7.65 -4.47 14.04
N GLY A 46 7.47 -4.72 12.74
CA GLY A 46 8.59 -4.92 11.81
C GLY A 46 9.15 -6.35 11.88
N PHE A 47 10.47 -6.49 11.95
CA PHE A 47 11.16 -7.78 11.98
C PHE A 47 12.23 -7.81 13.07
N ALA A 48 12.41 -8.98 13.70
CA ALA A 48 13.58 -9.21 14.56
C ALA A 48 14.87 -9.06 13.74
N CYS A 49 15.96 -8.62 14.38
CA CYS A 49 17.25 -8.46 13.69
C CYS A 49 18.01 -9.80 13.65
N LYS A 50 18.69 -10.07 12.54
CA LYS A 50 19.74 -11.09 12.49
C LYS A 50 20.89 -10.76 13.46
N PRO A 51 21.60 -11.76 13.99
CA PRO A 51 22.84 -11.50 14.71
C PRO A 51 23.89 -10.89 13.75
N ALA A 52 24.71 -9.96 14.25
CA ALA A 52 25.69 -9.23 13.42
C ALA A 52 26.64 -10.15 12.63
N ALA A 53 26.98 -11.31 13.18
CA ALA A 53 27.83 -12.30 12.51
C ALA A 53 27.17 -13.02 11.31
N ALA A 54 25.84 -12.93 11.16
CA ALA A 54 25.09 -13.55 10.07
C ALA A 54 24.67 -12.54 8.98
N VAL A 55 25.06 -11.28 9.12
CA VAL A 55 24.81 -10.22 8.13
C VAL A 55 25.77 -10.39 6.94
N SER A 56 25.24 -10.30 5.73
CA SER A 56 26.00 -10.37 4.48
C SER A 56 25.53 -9.31 3.49
N GLU A 57 26.37 -8.99 2.50
CA GLU A 57 26.07 -8.14 1.34
C GLU A 57 24.80 -8.57 0.59
N THR A 58 24.47 -9.87 0.63
CA THR A 58 23.28 -10.40 -0.02
C THR A 58 21.99 -9.88 0.61
N ASP A 59 22.03 -9.48 1.89
CA ASP A 59 20.90 -8.90 2.62
C ASP A 59 20.51 -7.50 2.10
N PHE A 60 21.39 -6.86 1.32
CA PHE A 60 21.20 -5.51 0.78
C PHE A 60 20.97 -5.49 -0.73
N SER A 61 20.98 -6.66 -1.38
CA SER A 61 20.94 -6.77 -2.83
C SER A 61 19.63 -7.36 -3.32
N PHE A 62 19.05 -6.77 -4.37
CA PHE A 62 17.88 -7.32 -5.04
C PHE A 62 17.86 -6.94 -6.52
N ALA A 63 17.99 -7.94 -7.39
CA ALA A 63 17.99 -7.75 -8.84
C ALA A 63 16.58 -7.66 -9.45
N GLY A 64 15.51 -7.89 -8.66
CA GLY A 64 14.16 -8.03 -9.20
C GLY A 64 13.54 -6.74 -9.77
N LEU A 65 14.20 -5.58 -9.64
CA LEU A 65 13.80 -4.34 -10.31
C LEU A 65 14.53 -4.11 -11.65
N ALA A 66 15.58 -4.89 -11.96
CA ALA A 66 16.40 -4.71 -13.15
C ALA A 66 15.63 -5.01 -14.44
N THR A 67 14.71 -5.97 -14.39
CA THR A 67 13.89 -6.40 -15.53
C THR A 67 12.43 -6.00 -15.36
N GLY A 68 11.76 -5.74 -16.47
CA GLY A 68 10.32 -5.46 -16.46
C GLY A 68 9.50 -6.70 -16.09
N GLY A 69 8.39 -6.48 -15.40
CA GLY A 69 7.40 -7.51 -15.09
C GLY A 69 6.45 -7.82 -16.26
N ASP A 70 5.81 -8.99 -16.21
CA ASP A 70 4.80 -9.39 -17.20
C ASP A 70 3.50 -8.58 -17.00
N THR A 71 3.19 -7.73 -17.98
CA THR A 71 2.00 -6.86 -18.01
C THR A 71 0.76 -7.54 -18.60
N ASN A 72 0.81 -8.85 -18.92
CA ASN A 72 -0.37 -9.61 -19.33
C ASN A 72 -1.27 -9.95 -18.13
N THR A 73 -1.80 -8.90 -17.51
CA THR A 73 -2.69 -8.97 -16.35
C THR A 73 -4.03 -8.31 -16.66
N THR A 74 -5.03 -8.51 -15.81
CA THR A 74 -6.37 -7.90 -15.93
C THR A 74 -6.33 -6.38 -16.04
N VAL A 75 -5.34 -5.74 -15.39
CA VAL A 75 -5.17 -4.27 -15.38
C VAL A 75 -4.09 -3.79 -16.35
N GLY A 76 -3.43 -4.69 -17.08
CA GLY A 76 -2.38 -4.34 -18.04
C GLY A 76 -1.11 -3.76 -17.39
N SER A 77 -0.87 -4.06 -16.11
CA SER A 77 0.29 -3.58 -15.37
C SER A 77 0.81 -4.64 -14.39
N LYS A 78 2.08 -4.47 -13.98
CA LYS A 78 2.73 -5.32 -12.98
C LYS A 78 3.57 -4.46 -12.05
N ALA A 79 3.25 -4.50 -10.75
CA ALA A 79 4.09 -3.95 -9.70
C ALA A 79 5.04 -5.02 -9.16
N SER A 80 6.33 -4.72 -9.17
CA SER A 80 7.42 -5.51 -8.59
C SER A 80 7.98 -4.74 -7.41
N ALA A 81 7.70 -5.22 -6.20
CA ALA A 81 8.08 -4.55 -4.97
C ALA A 81 9.47 -4.98 -4.48
N ALA A 82 10.24 -4.01 -4.00
CA ALA A 82 11.51 -4.16 -3.31
C ALA A 82 11.34 -3.63 -1.87
N THR A 83 10.67 -4.42 -1.05
CA THR A 83 10.41 -4.16 0.37
C THR A 83 11.40 -4.91 1.25
N VAL A 84 11.29 -4.75 2.57
CA VAL A 84 12.07 -5.50 3.56
C VAL A 84 12.00 -7.03 3.40
N GLU A 85 10.92 -7.56 2.81
CA GLU A 85 10.80 -9.01 2.53
C GLU A 85 11.70 -9.48 1.38
N LYS A 86 12.10 -8.57 0.49
CA LYS A 86 13.01 -8.83 -0.65
C LYS A 86 14.41 -8.31 -0.41
N ILE A 87 14.54 -7.26 0.40
CA ILE A 87 15.81 -6.65 0.81
C ILE A 87 15.79 -6.55 2.35
N PRO A 88 16.20 -7.61 3.08
CA PRO A 88 16.18 -7.64 4.54
C PRO A 88 16.91 -6.48 5.21
N GLY A 89 17.93 -5.92 4.55
CA GLY A 89 18.68 -4.74 5.01
C GLY A 89 17.85 -3.45 5.09
N LEU A 90 16.64 -3.39 4.52
CA LEU A 90 15.75 -2.23 4.63
C LEU A 90 15.04 -2.14 5.99
N ASN A 91 15.12 -3.18 6.81
CA ASN A 91 14.45 -3.19 8.09
C ASN A 91 14.93 -2.04 8.98
N THR A 92 13.98 -1.38 9.63
CA THR A 92 14.11 -0.14 10.41
C THR A 92 14.43 1.13 9.62
N LEU A 93 14.85 1.05 8.34
CA LEU A 93 15.27 2.22 7.56
C LEU A 93 14.11 3.10 7.07
N GLY A 94 12.86 2.63 7.18
CA GLY A 94 11.70 3.42 6.80
C GLY A 94 11.59 3.72 5.30
N ILE A 95 12.23 2.92 4.45
CA ILE A 95 12.21 3.11 2.99
C ILE A 95 12.00 1.79 2.26
N SER A 96 11.32 1.87 1.11
CA SER A 96 11.25 0.78 0.13
C SER A 96 11.00 1.34 -1.26
N MET A 97 11.04 0.46 -2.27
CA MET A 97 10.80 0.84 -3.65
C MET A 97 9.89 -0.15 -4.37
N ALA A 98 9.31 0.28 -5.48
CA ALA A 98 8.68 -0.62 -6.44
C ALA A 98 8.95 -0.14 -7.86
N ARG A 99 9.05 -1.10 -8.78
CA ARG A 99 8.95 -0.86 -10.22
C ARG A 99 7.55 -1.24 -10.67
N VAL A 100 6.91 -0.38 -11.45
CA VAL A 100 5.63 -0.69 -12.10
C VAL A 100 5.83 -0.64 -13.61
N ASP A 101 5.58 -1.75 -14.28
CA ASP A 101 5.57 -1.84 -15.74
C ASP A 101 4.13 -1.82 -16.26
N TYR A 102 3.90 -1.16 -17.39
CA TYR A 102 2.58 -0.94 -17.99
C TYR A 102 2.59 -1.31 -19.46
N ALA A 103 1.59 -2.09 -19.90
CA ALA A 103 1.20 -2.18 -21.30
C ALA A 103 0.57 -0.85 -21.76
N PRO A 104 0.46 -0.58 -23.07
CA PRO A 104 -0.36 0.53 -23.58
C PRO A 104 -1.79 0.45 -23.02
N GLY A 105 -2.27 1.54 -22.42
CA GLY A 105 -3.58 1.59 -21.75
C GLY A 105 -3.64 0.94 -20.36
N GLY A 106 -2.56 0.30 -19.89
CA GLY A 106 -2.47 -0.33 -18.58
C GLY A 106 -2.60 0.66 -17.42
N LEU A 107 -3.08 0.16 -16.28
CA LEU A 107 -3.47 0.96 -15.12
C LEU A 107 -2.82 0.42 -13.85
N VAL A 108 -2.36 1.32 -12.98
CA VAL A 108 -2.16 1.02 -11.55
C VAL A 108 -2.81 2.15 -10.76
N HIS A 109 -3.71 1.80 -9.84
CA HIS A 109 -4.45 2.81 -9.09
C HIS A 109 -5.13 3.84 -10.04
N PHE A 110 -4.94 5.15 -9.84
CA PHE A 110 -5.41 6.21 -10.76
C PHE A 110 -4.45 6.50 -11.93
N GLN A 111 -3.28 5.86 -11.99
CA GLN A 111 -2.27 6.10 -13.02
C GLN A 111 -2.54 5.22 -14.24
N LYS A 112 -2.52 5.82 -15.44
CA LYS A 112 -2.71 5.13 -16.71
C LYS A 112 -1.54 5.38 -17.64
N ASN A 113 -1.08 4.33 -18.32
CA ASN A 113 -0.25 4.52 -19.51
C ASN A 113 -1.12 5.01 -20.66
N ALA A 114 -1.12 6.32 -20.90
CA ALA A 114 -1.83 6.95 -22.01
C ALA A 114 -1.07 6.87 -23.35
N GLY A 115 0.17 6.38 -23.34
CA GLY A 115 0.98 6.18 -24.53
C GLY A 115 0.60 4.92 -25.31
N VAL A 116 1.15 4.82 -26.52
CA VAL A 116 0.98 3.67 -27.41
C VAL A 116 2.10 2.63 -27.27
N THR A 117 3.11 2.92 -26.44
CA THR A 117 4.24 2.02 -26.13
C THR A 117 4.20 1.58 -24.67
N PRO A 118 4.81 0.43 -24.32
CA PRO A 118 5.01 0.06 -22.92
C PRO A 118 5.77 1.15 -22.15
N ALA A 119 5.45 1.27 -20.86
CA ALA A 119 6.05 2.26 -19.96
C ALA A 119 6.46 1.61 -18.63
N ALA A 120 7.37 2.24 -17.91
CA ALA A 120 7.74 1.84 -16.56
C ALA A 120 7.87 3.06 -15.64
N ALA A 121 7.54 2.88 -14.36
CA ALA A 121 7.70 3.87 -13.31
C ALA A 121 8.43 3.26 -12.12
N LEU A 122 9.23 4.06 -11.43
CA LEU A 122 9.81 3.72 -10.13
C LEU A 122 9.11 4.54 -9.05
N ALA A 123 8.61 3.86 -8.03
CA ALA A 123 8.02 4.46 -6.84
C ALA A 123 8.94 4.21 -5.65
N ALA A 124 9.16 5.24 -4.84
CA ALA A 124 9.83 5.14 -3.55
C ALA A 124 8.79 5.43 -2.46
N PHE A 125 8.89 4.70 -1.35
CA PHE A 125 7.96 4.79 -0.23
C PHE A 125 8.73 5.12 1.04
N ASN A 126 8.11 5.88 1.93
CA ASN A 126 8.60 6.21 3.27
C ASN A 126 8.19 5.15 4.32
N SER A 127 8.15 3.88 3.90
CA SER A 127 8.01 2.73 4.79
C SER A 127 8.74 1.54 4.16
N GLN A 128 9.34 0.69 5.01
CA GLN A 128 9.98 -0.56 4.63
C GLN A 128 9.00 -1.60 4.07
N LEU A 129 7.72 -1.47 4.45
CA LEU A 129 6.63 -2.37 4.06
C LEU A 129 5.32 -1.57 3.93
N PRO A 130 5.17 -0.75 2.87
CA PRO A 130 4.05 0.17 2.71
C PRO A 130 2.70 -0.52 2.49
N GLY A 131 2.72 -1.80 2.12
CA GLY A 131 1.54 -2.56 1.72
C GLY A 131 0.96 -2.12 0.37
N THR A 132 0.05 -2.92 -0.16
CA THR A 132 -0.70 -2.60 -1.38
C THR A 132 -2.14 -3.09 -1.23
N GLN A 133 -3.11 -2.25 -1.53
CA GLN A 133 -4.53 -2.61 -1.53
C GLN A 133 -5.15 -2.16 -2.83
N SER A 134 -5.57 -3.12 -3.65
CA SER A 134 -6.32 -2.78 -4.86
C SER A 134 -7.79 -2.63 -4.52
N LEU A 135 -8.26 -1.37 -4.50
CA LEU A 135 -9.63 -1.04 -4.09
C LEU A 135 -10.69 -1.87 -4.82
N ALA A 136 -10.53 -2.08 -6.13
CA ALA A 136 -11.47 -2.88 -6.92
C ALA A 136 -11.53 -4.34 -6.45
N PHE A 137 -10.39 -5.01 -6.31
CA PHE A 137 -10.35 -6.41 -5.85
C PHE A 137 -10.75 -6.54 -4.37
N THR A 138 -10.30 -5.62 -3.51
CA THR A 138 -10.63 -5.63 -2.07
C THR A 138 -12.13 -5.41 -1.81
N LEU A 139 -12.84 -4.67 -2.68
CA LEU A 139 -14.28 -4.46 -2.50
C LEU A 139 -15.13 -5.53 -3.16
N PHE A 140 -14.80 -5.91 -4.40
CA PHE A 140 -15.69 -6.73 -5.23
C PHE A 140 -15.29 -8.20 -5.28
N THR A 141 -14.08 -8.56 -4.86
CA THR A 141 -13.58 -9.95 -4.88
C THR A 141 -12.89 -10.38 -3.57
N ALA A 142 -13.18 -9.71 -2.45
CA ALA A 142 -12.62 -10.07 -1.14
C ALA A 142 -13.10 -11.45 -0.65
N SER A 143 -12.31 -12.03 0.27
CA SER A 143 -12.64 -13.25 0.99
C SER A 143 -12.47 -13.04 2.50
N PRO A 144 -13.55 -13.11 3.32
CA PRO A 144 -14.94 -13.31 2.91
C PRO A 144 -15.50 -12.13 2.09
N PRO A 145 -16.50 -12.34 1.21
CA PRO A 145 -17.06 -11.28 0.36
C PRO A 145 -17.73 -10.17 1.16
N VAL A 146 -17.63 -8.93 0.66
CA VAL A 146 -18.46 -7.82 1.15
C VAL A 146 -19.92 -8.09 0.75
N PRO A 147 -20.90 -7.97 1.67
CA PRO A 147 -22.30 -8.22 1.33
C PRO A 147 -22.81 -7.33 0.20
N ASP A 148 -23.52 -7.92 -0.76
CA ASP A 148 -23.99 -7.24 -1.97
C ASP A 148 -24.85 -6.03 -1.67
N ALA A 149 -25.75 -6.13 -0.67
CA ALA A 149 -26.57 -5.01 -0.22
C ALA A 149 -25.73 -3.79 0.26
N VAL A 150 -24.55 -4.02 0.82
CA VAL A 150 -23.62 -2.94 1.22
C VAL A 150 -23.02 -2.30 -0.02
N LEU A 151 -22.56 -3.10 -0.98
CA LEU A 151 -21.97 -2.60 -2.23
C LEU A 151 -23.01 -1.85 -3.07
N GLU A 152 -24.21 -2.40 -3.27
CA GLU A 152 -25.32 -1.75 -3.97
C GLU A 152 -25.67 -0.40 -3.32
N LYS A 153 -25.79 -0.37 -1.99
CA LYS A 153 -26.13 0.85 -1.27
C LYS A 153 -25.01 1.88 -1.29
N ALA A 154 -23.76 1.46 -1.11
CA ALA A 154 -22.59 2.35 -1.08
C ALA A 154 -22.31 2.97 -2.44
N PHE A 155 -22.42 2.18 -3.52
CA PHE A 155 -22.15 2.62 -4.88
C PHE A 155 -23.41 3.13 -5.61
N GLN A 156 -24.59 3.01 -5.00
CA GLN A 156 -25.87 3.41 -5.59
C GLN A 156 -26.15 2.71 -6.93
N ILE A 157 -25.83 1.42 -7.00
CA ILE A 157 -25.97 0.57 -8.20
C ILE A 157 -26.97 -0.56 -7.97
N GLY A 158 -27.52 -1.10 -9.06
CA GLY A 158 -28.38 -2.27 -9.02
C GLY A 158 -27.60 -3.59 -8.99
N PRO A 159 -28.29 -4.71 -8.71
CA PRO A 159 -27.67 -6.04 -8.63
C PRO A 159 -27.04 -6.47 -9.97
N ARG A 160 -27.63 -6.08 -11.11
CA ARG A 160 -27.08 -6.41 -12.45
C ARG A 160 -25.76 -5.72 -12.73
N GLU A 161 -25.63 -4.45 -12.33
CA GLU A 161 -24.37 -3.70 -12.45
C GLU A 161 -23.31 -4.28 -11.51
N LEU A 162 -23.69 -4.62 -10.28
CA LEU A 162 -22.79 -5.23 -9.30
C LEU A 162 -22.22 -6.57 -9.82
N GLU A 163 -23.08 -7.45 -10.33
CA GLU A 163 -22.66 -8.74 -10.89
C GLU A 163 -21.66 -8.56 -12.05
N LYS A 164 -21.96 -7.64 -12.98
CA LYS A 164 -21.05 -7.29 -14.08
C LYS A 164 -19.68 -6.82 -13.59
N ILE A 165 -19.63 -6.03 -12.52
CA ILE A 165 -18.35 -5.54 -11.96
C ILE A 165 -17.56 -6.72 -11.40
N LYS A 166 -18.20 -7.58 -10.61
CA LYS A 166 -17.56 -8.77 -10.03
C LYS A 166 -16.99 -9.69 -11.11
N ASP A 167 -17.77 -9.98 -12.15
CA ASP A 167 -17.36 -10.85 -13.26
C ASP A 167 -16.14 -10.32 -14.02
N ARG A 168 -16.04 -9.00 -14.19
CA ARG A 168 -14.88 -8.37 -14.86
C ARG A 168 -13.60 -8.43 -14.04
N LEU A 169 -13.72 -8.56 -12.72
CA LEU A 169 -12.58 -8.60 -11.80
C LEU A 169 -12.17 -10.02 -11.45
N THR A 170 -13.05 -11.02 -11.56
CA THR A 170 -12.70 -12.44 -11.38
C THR A 170 -12.08 -13.07 -12.63
N SER A 171 -12.19 -12.41 -13.79
CA SER A 171 -11.72 -12.92 -15.08
C SER A 171 -10.35 -12.35 -15.48
N LYS A 172 -9.27 -13.05 -15.06
CA LYS A 172 -8.07 -13.41 -15.85
C LYS A 172 -7.01 -14.05 -14.96
#